data_AF-A0A3Q3F4N2-F1
#
_entry.id   AF-A0A3Q3F4N2-F1
#
_cell.length_a   1.000
_cell.length_b   1.000
_cell.length_c   1.000
_cell.angle_alpha   90.00
_cell.angle_beta   90.00
_cell.angle_gamma   90.00
#
_symmetry.space_group_name_H-M   'P 1'
#
loop_
_entity.id
_entity.type
_entity.pdbx_description
1 polymer ?
#
loop_
_entity_poly.entity_id
_entity_poly.type
_entity_poly.pdbx_seq_one_letter_code
_entity_poly.pdbx_strand_id
1 'polypeptide(L)'
;LDPLGGDRANLAFSLYQNMAKEKSIENILISPVVVASSLGLVALGGKASTASQVKTLLNAAKVKDEQLHSGLAELLTEVSDPKTRNVTWKISNRLYGPSSVTFVDSALNSINEWAAKSTDGKLPEVTKDVEKTDGAMIINAMFFKREPEHNLYICAVLFF
;
A
#
# COMPACT_ATOMS: atom_id res chain seq x y z
N LEU A 1 -15.37 -17.32 -7.33
CA LEU A 1 -16.10 -16.23 -6.67
C LEU A 1 -15.06 -15.46 -5.88
N ASP A 2 -14.72 -14.24 -6.30
CA ASP A 2 -13.69 -13.42 -5.64
C ASP A 2 -14.12 -13.17 -4.18
N PRO A 3 -13.44 -13.78 -3.19
CA PRO A 3 -13.82 -13.67 -1.79
C PRO A 3 -13.60 -12.27 -1.21
N LEU A 4 -13.01 -11.35 -1.98
CA LEU A 4 -12.74 -9.96 -1.61
C LEU A 4 -13.49 -8.94 -2.51
N GLY A 5 -14.20 -9.38 -3.56
CA GLY A 5 -14.71 -8.53 -4.65
C GLY A 5 -15.75 -7.48 -4.23
N GLY A 6 -16.72 -7.87 -3.42
CA GLY A 6 -17.72 -6.95 -2.85
C GLY A 6 -17.17 -6.05 -1.73
N ASP A 7 -16.03 -6.43 -1.15
CA ASP A 7 -15.45 -5.75 0.02
C ASP A 7 -14.54 -4.58 -0.35
N ARG A 8 -14.03 -4.54 -1.60
CA ARG A 8 -13.12 -3.49 -2.09
C ARG A 8 -13.78 -2.11 -2.15
N ALA A 9 -15.02 -2.05 -2.64
CA ALA A 9 -15.76 -0.79 -2.71
C ALA A 9 -16.01 -0.25 -1.29
N ASN A 10 -16.35 -1.12 -0.33
CA ASN A 10 -16.60 -0.73 1.05
C ASN A 10 -15.34 -0.19 1.75
N LEU A 11 -14.19 -0.82 1.54
CA LEU A 11 -12.91 -0.30 2.03
C LEU A 11 -12.61 1.08 1.43
N ALA A 12 -12.76 1.22 0.10
CA ALA A 12 -12.54 2.48 -0.60
C ALA A 12 -13.42 3.62 -0.06
N PHE A 13 -14.73 3.37 0.06
CA PHE A 13 -15.68 4.35 0.57
C PHE A 13 -15.41 4.69 2.03
N SER A 14 -15.10 3.70 2.88
CA SER A 14 -14.81 3.92 4.30
C SER A 14 -13.54 4.76 4.49
N LEU A 15 -12.48 4.48 3.72
CA LEU A 15 -11.24 5.26 3.74
C LEU A 15 -11.50 6.70 3.29
N TYR A 16 -12.17 6.87 2.16
CA TYR A 16 -12.51 8.20 1.64
C TYR A 16 -13.34 9.01 2.65
N GLN A 17 -14.40 8.43 3.20
CA GLN A 17 -15.25 9.11 4.18
C GLN A 17 -14.49 9.48 5.45
N ASN A 18 -13.56 8.65 5.91
CA ASN A 18 -12.75 8.98 7.09
C ASN A 18 -11.76 10.11 6.80
N MET A 19 -11.13 10.13 5.62
CA MET A 19 -10.22 11.22 5.23
C MET A 19 -10.97 12.54 4.96
N ALA A 20 -12.15 12.48 4.35
CA ALA A 20 -12.97 13.65 4.05
C ALA A 20 -13.55 14.35 5.29
N LYS A 21 -13.46 13.75 6.48
CA LYS A 21 -13.79 14.42 7.75
C LYS A 21 -12.74 15.45 8.14
N GLU A 22 -11.50 15.29 7.67
CA GLU A 22 -10.43 16.22 7.96
C GLU A 22 -10.60 17.49 7.12
N LYS A 23 -10.83 18.62 7.79
CA LYS A 23 -11.21 19.88 7.14
C LYS A 23 -10.03 20.54 6.42
N SER A 24 -8.80 20.16 6.75
CA SER A 24 -7.59 20.69 6.12
C SER A 24 -7.20 19.98 4.82
N ILE A 25 -7.90 18.93 4.41
CA ILE A 25 -7.59 18.19 3.17
C ILE A 25 -8.46 18.71 2.03
N GLU A 26 -7.84 19.37 1.05
CA GLU A 26 -8.54 19.90 -0.12
C GLU A 26 -8.80 18.83 -1.20
N ASN A 27 -7.80 17.96 -1.45
CA ASN A 27 -7.86 16.93 -2.48
C ASN A 27 -7.51 15.56 -1.88
N ILE A 28 -8.34 14.55 -2.12
CA ILE A 28 -8.12 13.18 -1.66
C ILE A 28 -7.85 12.29 -2.86
N LEU A 29 -6.63 11.75 -2.92
CA LEU A 29 -6.26 10.70 -3.86
C LEU A 29 -5.80 9.48 -3.06
N ILE A 30 -6.53 8.38 -3.17
CA ILE A 30 -6.20 7.12 -2.49
C ILE A 30 -6.34 5.93 -3.44
N SER A 31 -5.48 4.93 -3.24
CA SER A 31 -5.62 3.62 -3.87
C SER A 31 -6.03 2.58 -2.82
N PRO A 32 -7.29 2.15 -2.79
CA PRO A 32 -7.76 1.13 -1.84
C PRO A 32 -6.99 -0.18 -1.96
N VAL A 33 -6.50 -0.52 -3.15
CA VAL A 33 -5.69 -1.72 -3.40
C VAL A 33 -4.33 -1.60 -2.68
N VAL A 34 -3.65 -0.46 -2.80
CA VAL A 34 -2.37 -0.19 -2.10
C VAL A 34 -2.51 -0.33 -0.59
N VAL A 35 -3.57 0.27 -0.03
CA VAL A 35 -3.85 0.18 1.40
C VAL A 35 -4.13 -1.26 1.81
N ALA A 36 -4.96 -1.98 1.05
CA ALA A 36 -5.25 -3.38 1.34
C ALA A 36 -4.01 -4.28 1.29
N SER A 37 -3.12 -4.06 0.31
CA SER A 37 -1.86 -4.80 0.19
C SER A 37 -0.93 -4.56 1.38
N SER A 38 -0.81 -3.31 1.80
CA SER A 38 0.03 -2.96 2.94
C SER A 38 -0.53 -3.56 4.23
N LEU A 39 -1.84 -3.46 4.44
CA LEU A 39 -2.51 -4.09 5.59
C LEU A 39 -2.35 -5.62 5.58
N GLY A 40 -2.41 -6.27 4.43
CA GLY A 40 -2.18 -7.72 4.38
C GLY A 40 -0.75 -8.13 4.72
N LEU A 41 0.26 -7.30 4.41
CA LEU A 41 1.63 -7.50 4.90
C LEU A 41 1.72 -7.35 6.42
N VAL A 42 0.95 -6.43 7.01
CA VAL A 42 0.82 -6.31 8.47
C VAL A 42 0.14 -7.53 9.08
N ALA A 43 -0.91 -8.06 8.45
CA ALA A 43 -1.57 -9.28 8.92
C ALA A 43 -0.65 -10.51 8.86
N LEU A 44 0.27 -10.54 7.89
CA LEU A 44 1.32 -11.58 7.76
C LEU A 44 2.35 -11.51 8.90
N GLY A 45 2.80 -10.32 9.28
CA GLY A 45 3.81 -10.12 10.33
C GLY A 45 3.25 -9.99 11.74
N GLY A 46 1.97 -9.63 11.87
CA GLY A 46 1.28 -9.41 13.13
C GLY A 46 0.82 -10.71 13.78
N LYS A 47 0.70 -10.71 15.11
CA LYS A 47 0.14 -11.83 15.88
C LYS A 47 -1.25 -11.49 16.41
N ALA A 48 -2.08 -12.52 16.60
CA ALA A 48 -3.36 -12.48 17.33
C ALA A 48 -4.25 -11.25 17.00
N SER A 49 -4.29 -10.26 17.88
CA SER A 49 -5.18 -9.10 17.78
C SER A 49 -4.91 -8.22 16.55
N THR A 50 -3.65 -8.05 16.16
CA THR A 50 -3.29 -7.21 14.99
C THR A 50 -3.80 -7.81 13.70
N ALA A 51 -3.64 -9.12 13.50
CA ALA A 51 -4.15 -9.82 12.34
C ALA A 51 -5.69 -9.78 12.28
N SER A 52 -6.35 -9.92 13.43
CA SER A 52 -7.81 -9.83 13.54
C SER A 52 -8.33 -8.42 13.19
N GLN A 53 -7.70 -7.37 13.70
CA GLN A 53 -8.05 -5.98 13.38
C GLN A 53 -7.93 -5.68 11.88
N VAL A 54 -6.85 -6.14 11.24
CA VAL A 54 -6.68 -6.00 9.79
C VAL A 54 -7.79 -6.71 9.04
N LYS A 55 -8.15 -7.94 9.43
CA LYS A 55 -9.26 -8.66 8.78
C LYS A 55 -10.58 -7.92 8.89
N THR A 56 -10.87 -7.31 10.03
CA THR A 56 -12.05 -6.46 10.18
C THR A 56 -12.01 -5.24 9.25
N LEU A 57 -10.86 -4.56 9.15
CA LEU A 57 -10.68 -3.40 8.27
C LEU A 57 -10.84 -3.74 6.79
N LEU A 58 -10.34 -4.91 6.37
CA LEU A 58 -10.48 -5.41 5.00
C LEU A 58 -11.85 -6.03 4.72
N ASN A 59 -12.76 -6.00 5.70
CA ASN A 59 -14.02 -6.76 5.71
C ASN A 59 -13.85 -8.27 5.46
N ALA A 60 -12.63 -8.78 5.65
CA ALA A 60 -12.21 -10.16 5.44
C ALA A 60 -12.33 -11.01 6.72
N ALA A 61 -13.16 -10.61 7.69
CA ALA A 61 -13.34 -11.33 8.96
C ALA A 61 -13.84 -12.77 8.76
N LYS A 62 -14.53 -13.06 7.65
CA LYS A 62 -14.99 -14.39 7.27
C LYS A 62 -13.96 -15.19 6.46
N VAL A 63 -12.87 -14.57 6.02
CA VAL A 63 -11.79 -15.21 5.27
C VAL A 63 -10.88 -15.93 6.26
N LYS A 64 -10.64 -17.22 6.01
CA LYS A 64 -9.71 -18.02 6.81
C LYS A 64 -8.29 -17.46 6.71
N ASP A 65 -7.52 -17.55 7.79
CA ASP A 65 -6.13 -17.07 7.86
C ASP A 65 -5.29 -17.61 6.70
N GLU A 66 -5.45 -18.90 6.38
CA GLU A 66 -4.70 -19.56 5.30
C GLU A 66 -5.05 -19.03 3.90
N GLN A 67 -6.23 -18.45 3.74
CA GLN A 67 -6.75 -17.95 2.46
C GLN A 67 -6.52 -16.45 2.28
N LEU A 68 -6.21 -15.72 3.36
CA LEU A 68 -5.94 -14.29 3.30
C LEU A 68 -4.70 -14.00 2.42
N HIS A 69 -3.66 -14.81 2.57
CA HIS A 69 -2.40 -14.64 1.85
C HIS A 69 -2.56 -14.94 0.35
N SER A 70 -3.21 -16.06 0.01
CA SER A 70 -3.46 -16.42 -1.38
C SER A 70 -4.40 -15.42 -2.06
N GLY A 71 -5.46 -14.98 -1.36
CA GLY A 71 -6.41 -14.00 -1.91
C GLY A 71 -5.77 -12.63 -2.15
N LEU A 72 -4.83 -12.21 -1.31
CA LEU A 72 -4.09 -10.98 -1.53
C LEU A 72 -3.03 -11.10 -2.64
N ALA A 73 -2.34 -12.23 -2.73
CA ALA A 73 -1.38 -12.49 -3.80
C ALA A 73 -2.07 -12.54 -5.17
N GLU A 74 -3.24 -13.17 -5.25
CA GLU A 74 -4.08 -13.21 -6.45
C GLU A 74 -4.54 -11.80 -6.84
N LEU A 75 -5.00 -10.99 -5.88
CA LEU A 75 -5.36 -9.58 -6.10
C LEU A 75 -4.19 -8.77 -6.67
N LEU A 76 -3.02 -8.87 -6.07
CA LEU A 76 -1.83 -8.14 -6.51
C LEU A 76 -1.41 -8.56 -7.92
N THR A 77 -1.57 -9.84 -8.26
CA THR A 77 -1.26 -10.39 -9.58
C THR A 77 -2.25 -9.89 -10.63
N GLU A 78 -3.55 -9.95 -10.33
CA GLU A 78 -4.61 -9.50 -11.24
C GLU A 78 -4.48 -8.00 -11.56
N VAL A 79 -4.26 -7.17 -10.53
CA VAL A 79 -4.14 -5.72 -10.70
C VAL A 79 -2.86 -5.34 -11.45
N SER A 80 -1.82 -6.16 -11.37
CA SER A 80 -0.54 -5.92 -12.05
C SER A 80 -0.47 -6.52 -13.46
N ASP A 81 -1.50 -7.24 -13.93
CA ASP A 81 -1.49 -7.85 -15.27
C ASP A 81 -1.73 -6.78 -16.36
N PRO A 82 -0.73 -6.44 -17.19
CA PRO A 82 -0.87 -5.43 -18.23
C PRO A 82 -1.79 -5.88 -19.38
N LYS A 83 -1.99 -7.20 -19.57
CA LYS A 83 -2.77 -7.75 -20.69
C LYS A 83 -4.27 -7.63 -20.48
N THR A 84 -4.73 -7.64 -19.23
CA THR A 84 -6.16 -7.61 -18.90
C THR A 84 -6.74 -6.20 -18.89
N ARG A 85 -5.92 -5.15 -18.76
CA ARG A 85 -6.41 -3.78 -18.48
C ARG A 85 -6.06 -2.72 -19.53
N ASN A 86 -5.23 -3.02 -20.55
CA ASN A 86 -4.69 -2.03 -21.51
C ASN A 86 -4.04 -0.80 -20.82
N VAL A 87 -3.41 -1.04 -19.66
CA VAL A 87 -2.78 -0.04 -18.81
C VAL A 87 -1.63 -0.71 -18.08
N THR A 88 -0.56 0.03 -17.80
CA THR A 88 0.56 -0.48 -17.00
C THR A 88 0.31 -0.16 -15.54
N TRP A 89 0.22 -1.20 -14.71
CA TRP A 89 0.21 -1.10 -13.26
C TRP A 89 1.47 -1.77 -12.73
N LYS A 90 2.19 -1.07 -11.85
CA LYS A 90 3.25 -1.67 -11.04
C LYS A 90 2.93 -1.38 -9.59
N ILE A 91 2.84 -2.42 -8.77
CA ILE A 91 2.77 -2.31 -7.32
C ILE A 91 4.09 -2.82 -6.77
N SER A 92 4.68 -2.11 -5.82
CA SER A 92 5.91 -2.54 -5.16
C SER A 92 5.78 -2.29 -3.66
N ASN A 93 6.18 -3.29 -2.87
CA ASN A 93 6.16 -3.25 -1.41
C ASN A 93 7.59 -3.37 -0.89
N ARG A 94 7.94 -2.60 0.14
CA ARG A 94 9.23 -2.73 0.84
C ARG A 94 9.05 -2.55 2.33
N LEU A 95 9.61 -3.49 3.10
CA LEU A 95 9.66 -3.43 4.55
C LEU A 95 11.07 -2.95 4.97
N TYR A 96 11.13 -1.92 5.80
CA TYR A 96 12.32 -1.41 6.44
C TYR A 96 12.24 -1.74 7.93
N GLY A 97 13.24 -2.43 8.48
CA GLY A 97 13.33 -2.71 9.91
C GLY A 97 14.55 -2.02 10.51
N PRO A 98 14.56 -1.77 11.82
CA PRO A 98 15.62 -1.02 12.48
C PRO A 98 16.94 -1.79 12.34
N SER A 99 17.87 -1.23 11.58
CA SER A 99 19.25 -1.71 11.44
C SER A 99 20.21 -0.57 11.80
N SER A 100 20.61 -0.53 13.07
CA SER A 100 21.61 0.40 13.64
C SER A 100 21.20 1.88 13.82
N VAL A 101 22.08 2.64 14.48
CA VAL A 101 21.87 3.98 15.10
C VAL A 101 21.47 5.09 14.10
N THR A 102 21.56 4.86 12.78
CA THR A 102 21.20 5.83 11.72
C THR A 102 20.07 5.32 10.81
N PHE A 103 19.10 4.61 11.37
CA PHE A 103 18.00 4.01 10.62
C PHE A 103 17.17 5.04 9.82
N VAL A 104 16.91 6.23 10.38
CA VAL A 104 16.05 7.25 9.75
C VAL A 104 16.64 7.78 8.44
N ASP A 105 17.91 8.20 8.44
CA ASP A 105 18.56 8.75 7.24
C ASP A 105 18.76 7.67 6.17
N SER A 106 19.15 6.46 6.61
CA SER A 106 19.31 5.31 5.71
C SER A 106 17.97 4.88 5.11
N ALA A 107 16.88 4.94 5.89
CA ALA A 107 15.54 4.66 5.41
C ALA A 107 15.13 5.73 4.40
N LEU A 108 15.16 7.02 4.75
CA LEU A 108 14.83 8.14 3.86
C LEU A 108 15.47 8.02 2.47
N ASN A 109 16.79 7.83 2.43
CA ASN A 109 17.50 7.66 1.15
C ASN A 109 17.04 6.41 0.40
N SER A 110 16.94 5.27 1.08
CA SER A 110 16.52 4.01 0.45
C SER A 110 15.10 4.09 -0.12
N ILE A 111 14.19 4.83 0.53
CA ILE A 111 12.81 5.02 0.12
C ILE A 111 12.76 5.84 -1.16
N ASN A 112 13.42 6.99 -1.17
CA ASN A 112 13.45 7.89 -2.30
C ASN A 112 14.16 7.26 -3.50
N GLU A 113 15.28 6.56 -3.28
CA GLU A 113 15.98 5.79 -4.32
C GLU A 113 15.10 4.67 -4.89
N TRP A 114 14.43 3.92 -4.01
CA TRP A 114 13.55 2.84 -4.44
C TRP A 114 12.35 3.37 -5.22
N ALA A 115 11.75 4.49 -4.80
CA ALA A 115 10.63 5.11 -5.49
C ALA A 115 11.06 5.62 -6.87
N ALA A 116 12.20 6.32 -6.94
CA ALA A 116 12.78 6.77 -8.20
C ALA A 116 13.03 5.57 -9.13
N LYS A 117 13.69 4.52 -8.65
CA LYS A 117 13.95 3.30 -9.45
C LYS A 117 12.66 2.60 -9.90
N SER A 118 11.66 2.49 -9.03
CA SER A 118 10.40 1.79 -9.31
C SER A 118 9.49 2.58 -10.26
N THR A 119 9.69 3.89 -10.38
CA THR A 119 8.90 4.79 -11.21
C THR A 119 9.65 5.32 -12.43
N ASP A 120 10.78 4.69 -12.80
CA ASP A 120 11.64 5.11 -13.92
C ASP A 120 12.08 6.60 -13.80
N GLY A 121 12.38 7.03 -12.56
CA GLY A 121 12.87 8.36 -12.19
C GLY A 121 11.79 9.41 -11.98
N LYS A 122 10.51 9.06 -12.13
CA LYS A 122 9.42 10.05 -12.19
C LYS A 122 8.86 10.46 -10.83
N LEU A 123 9.13 9.68 -9.79
CA LEU A 123 8.88 10.03 -8.38
C LEU A 123 10.22 10.06 -7.63
N PRO A 124 10.99 11.16 -7.75
CA PRO A 124 12.34 11.25 -7.19
C PRO A 124 12.34 11.41 -5.66
N GLU A 125 11.26 11.92 -5.08
CA GLU A 125 11.11 12.16 -3.65
C GLU A 125 9.69 11.79 -3.21
N VAL A 126 9.57 10.84 -2.30
CA VAL A 126 8.31 10.41 -1.67
C VAL A 126 8.09 11.13 -0.35
N THR A 127 9.16 11.28 0.43
CA THR A 127 9.11 11.98 1.71
C THR A 127 10.44 12.65 2.02
N LYS A 128 10.36 13.79 2.70
CA LYS A 128 11.51 14.58 3.19
C LYS A 128 11.87 14.25 4.63
N ASP A 129 10.95 13.61 5.33
CA ASP A 129 11.13 13.24 6.72
C ASP A 129 10.52 11.86 6.98
N VAL A 130 11.09 11.14 7.93
CA VAL A 130 10.59 9.86 8.41
C VAL A 130 10.61 9.99 9.91
N GLU A 131 9.43 9.87 10.54
CA GLU A 131 9.36 9.90 11.99
C GLU A 131 10.32 8.86 12.58
N LYS A 132 11.02 9.26 13.65
CA LYS A 132 11.86 8.34 14.43
C LYS A 132 10.97 7.25 15.00
N THR A 133 10.91 6.12 14.31
CA THR A 133 10.27 4.91 14.80
C THR A 133 11.33 3.96 15.33
N ASP A 134 11.10 3.44 16.53
CA ASP A 134 11.85 2.30 17.09
C ASP A 134 11.41 0.96 16.44
N GLY A 135 10.41 1.02 15.54
CA GLY A 135 9.76 -0.11 14.88
C GLY A 135 10.12 -0.23 13.39
N ALA A 136 9.19 -0.82 12.63
CA ALA A 136 9.39 -1.16 11.22
C ALA A 136 8.45 -0.34 10.33
N MET A 137 8.89 -0.01 9.12
CA MET A 137 8.13 0.78 8.17
C MET A 137 7.82 -0.04 6.91
N ILE A 138 6.56 -0.01 6.46
CA ILE A 138 6.14 -0.61 5.20
C ILE A 138 5.85 0.51 4.21
N ILE A 139 6.46 0.41 3.04
CA ILE A 139 6.22 1.33 1.95
C ILE A 139 5.63 0.58 0.78
N ASN A 140 4.47 1.05 0.32
CA ASN A 140 3.82 0.55 -0.85
C ASN A 140 3.70 1.68 -1.88
N ALA A 141 4.26 1.48 -3.06
CA ALA A 141 4.12 2.40 -4.16
C ALA A 141 3.36 1.73 -5.29
N MET A 142 2.46 2.50 -5.89
CA MET A 142 1.75 2.16 -7.10
C MET A 142 2.05 3.17 -8.19
N PHE A 143 2.39 2.62 -9.35
CA PHE A 143 2.51 3.35 -10.59
C PHE A 143 1.36 2.97 -11.51
N PHE A 144 0.65 3.96 -12.02
CA PHE A 144 -0.40 3.78 -13.01
C PHE A 144 -0.11 4.60 -14.26
N LYS A 145 -0.10 3.91 -15.40
CA LYS A 145 0.03 4.52 -16.72
C LYS A 145 -1.03 3.99 -17.66
N ARG A 146 -1.94 4.86 -18.10
CA ARG A 146 -2.98 4.53 -19.09
C ARG A 146 -2.53 4.83 -20.52
N GLU A 147 -1.92 5.98 -20.73
CA GLU A 147 -1.36 6.42 -22.01
C GLU A 147 0.04 7.01 -21.79
N PRO A 148 0.93 7.06 -22.80
CA PRO A 148 2.27 7.65 -22.67
C PRO A 148 2.31 9.03 -22.02
N GLU A 149 1.32 9.86 -22.36
CA GLU A 149 1.18 11.26 -21.93
C GLU A 149 0.51 11.44 -20.55
N HIS A 150 -0.27 10.48 -20.08
CA HIS A 150 -1.05 10.60 -18.84
C HIS A 150 -0.57 9.58 -17.79
N ASN A 151 0.27 10.06 -16.86
CA ASN A 151 0.84 9.25 -15.79
C ASN A 151 0.27 9.66 -14.43
N LEU A 152 -0.11 8.69 -13.59
CA LEU A 152 -0.54 8.91 -12.21
C LEU A 152 0.35 8.08 -11.26
N TYR A 153 0.87 8.74 -10.22
CA TYR A 153 1.68 8.10 -9.18
C TYR A 153 0.91 8.17 -7.87
N ILE A 154 0.73 7.02 -7.22
CA ILE A 154 0.13 6.95 -5.89
C ILE A 154 1.10 6.19 -5.01
N CYS A 155 1.69 6.88 -4.04
CA CYS A 155 2.57 6.28 -3.04
C CYS A 155 1.89 6.31 -1.68
N ALA A 156 1.92 5.20 -0.95
CA ALA A 156 1.48 5.11 0.43
C ALA A 156 2.64 4.64 1.31
N VAL A 157 2.95 5.44 2.33
CA VAL A 157 3.92 5.09 3.37
C VAL A 157 3.13 4.79 4.63
N LEU A 158 3.36 3.62 5.23
CA LEU A 158 2.71 3.19 6.47
C LEU A 158 3.78 2.91 7.53
N PHE A 159 3.62 3.54 8.68
CA PHE A 159 4.50 3.44 9.85
C PHE A 159 3.90 2.50 10.89
N PHE A 160 4.72 1.64 11.50
CA PHE A 160 4.32 0.69 12.56
C PHE A 160 5.32 0.65 13.71
#